data_AF-A0A2V9KJM4-F1
#
_entry.id   AF-A0A2V9KJM4-F1
#
_cell.length_a   1.000
_cell.length_b   1.000
_cell.length_c   1.000
_cell.angle_alpha   90.00
_cell.angle_beta   90.00
_cell.angle_gamma   90.00
#
_symmetry.space_group_name_H-M   'P 1'
#
loop_
_entity.id
_entity.type
_entity.pdbx_description
1 polymer ?
#
loop_
_entity_poly.entity_id
_entity_poly.type
_entity_poly.pdbx_seq_one_letter_code
_entity_poly.pdbx_strand_id
1 'polypeptide(L)'
;MRIEAALPRLSNSRSRSRPELGVALLFGLLLALAVPPCRAGTTSGVTVVYAREFAAANGIYTLPENTITRSVGVIRGFAADFFIDVTLGNGATFASGGLPASGNLTLTTAAGGSVAVTLVSGASDGSSAAAYFVDVVSSFTGFPTFTLTTTGWKVRDTANVLGGSGAITISVTMRDSASGNRIDIGADTIDWLRSAVALGTPVVVPTTATVDGRSGSTKFVASPPDTETQDKG
;
A
#
# COMPACT_ATOMS: atom_id res chain seq x y z
N MET A 1 45.32 -51.57 26.23
CA MET A 1 45.02 -50.18 26.60
C MET A 1 45.61 -49.29 25.53
N ARG A 2 44.81 -48.93 24.52
CA ARG A 2 45.18 -48.05 23.41
C ARG A 2 44.13 -46.94 23.37
N ILE A 3 44.59 -45.70 23.49
CA ILE A 3 43.77 -44.49 23.48
C ILE A 3 43.80 -43.98 22.04
N GLU A 4 42.73 -44.18 21.28
CA GLU A 4 42.53 -43.50 20.00
C GLU A 4 41.83 -42.16 20.26
N ALA A 5 42.56 -41.08 20.02
CA ALA A 5 42.09 -39.72 20.13
C ALA A 5 41.26 -39.35 18.89
N ALA A 6 39.98 -39.03 19.10
CA ALA A 6 39.10 -38.47 18.07
C ALA A 6 39.45 -37.00 17.82
N LEU A 7 39.86 -36.67 16.60
CA LEU A 7 40.11 -35.31 16.13
C LEU A 7 38.78 -34.56 15.88
N PRO A 8 38.67 -33.27 16.22
CA PRO A 8 37.48 -32.46 15.93
C PRO A 8 37.42 -32.02 14.45
N ARG A 9 36.24 -32.16 13.83
CA ARG A 9 35.90 -31.60 12.51
C ARG A 9 35.81 -30.08 12.60
N LEU A 10 36.78 -29.39 12.00
CA LEU A 10 36.72 -27.94 11.76
C LEU A 10 35.74 -27.62 10.63
N SER A 11 34.84 -26.68 10.90
CA SER A 11 33.86 -26.13 9.98
C SER A 11 34.51 -25.42 8.80
N ASN A 12 33.99 -25.64 7.59
CA ASN A 12 34.35 -24.88 6.38
C ASN A 12 33.96 -23.40 6.53
N SER A 13 34.90 -22.61 7.04
CA SER A 13 34.95 -21.16 6.92
C SER A 13 35.20 -20.80 5.45
N ARG A 14 34.22 -20.18 4.78
CA ARG A 14 34.42 -19.57 3.45
C ARG A 14 35.32 -18.33 3.61
N SER A 15 36.62 -18.51 3.46
CA SER A 15 37.56 -17.39 3.31
C SER A 15 37.31 -16.70 1.97
N ARG A 16 36.74 -15.50 1.98
CA ARG A 16 36.78 -14.60 0.81
C ARG A 16 38.21 -14.08 0.67
N SER A 17 38.93 -14.60 -0.31
CA SER A 17 40.22 -14.05 -0.75
C SER A 17 40.02 -12.63 -1.28
N ARG A 18 40.72 -11.67 -0.68
CA ARG A 18 40.92 -10.33 -1.26
C ARG A 18 41.84 -10.46 -2.48
N PRO A 19 41.51 -9.90 -3.66
CA PRO A 19 42.49 -9.79 -4.72
C PRO A 19 43.43 -8.62 -4.42
N GLU A 20 44.72 -8.90 -4.60
CA GLU A 20 45.82 -7.96 -4.47
C GLU A 20 45.74 -6.83 -5.50
N LEU A 21 46.28 -5.67 -5.12
CA LEU A 21 46.48 -4.52 -5.99
C LEU A 21 47.47 -4.88 -7.12
N GLY A 22 46.94 -5.07 -8.33
CA GLY A 22 47.70 -5.02 -9.57
C GLY A 22 47.30 -3.78 -10.36
N VAL A 23 48.20 -2.79 -10.40
CA VAL A 23 48.08 -1.62 -11.29
C VAL A 23 48.25 -2.09 -12.74
N ALA A 24 47.18 -1.99 -13.54
CA ALA A 24 47.25 -2.12 -14.99
C ALA A 24 46.69 -0.84 -15.64
N LEU A 25 47.55 -0.23 -16.45
CA LEU A 25 47.41 1.04 -17.13
C LEU A 25 46.46 0.91 -18.33
N LEU A 26 45.37 1.69 -18.30
CA LEU A 26 44.71 2.40 -19.41
C LEU A 26 44.71 1.76 -20.83
N PHE A 27 43.56 1.21 -21.24
CA PHE A 27 43.05 1.38 -22.60
C PHE A 27 41.54 1.65 -22.54
N GLY A 28 41.14 2.80 -23.08
CA GLY A 28 39.77 3.27 -23.09
C GLY A 28 38.89 2.38 -23.97
N LEU A 29 38.15 1.49 -23.33
CA LEU A 29 36.87 1.04 -23.83
C LEU A 29 35.83 1.79 -23.01
N LEU A 30 35.31 2.88 -23.57
CA LEU A 30 34.04 3.46 -23.11
C LEU A 30 32.99 2.38 -23.42
N LEU A 31 32.89 1.37 -22.54
CA LEU A 31 31.78 0.44 -22.54
C LEU A 31 30.58 1.33 -22.28
N ALA A 32 29.80 1.59 -23.32
CA ALA A 32 28.48 2.16 -23.16
C ALA A 32 27.78 1.26 -22.15
N LEU A 33 27.70 1.71 -20.90
CA LEU A 33 26.75 1.20 -19.91
C LEU A 33 25.41 1.47 -20.57
N ALA A 34 24.96 0.52 -21.39
CA ALA A 34 23.65 0.51 -21.97
C ALA A 34 22.73 0.42 -20.76
N VAL A 35 22.29 1.60 -20.30
CA VAL A 35 21.27 1.72 -19.28
C VAL A 35 20.12 0.87 -19.82
N PRO A 36 19.73 -0.22 -19.14
CA PRO A 36 18.64 -1.05 -19.62
C PRO A 36 17.44 -0.15 -19.88
N PRO A 37 16.66 -0.41 -20.94
CA PRO A 37 15.57 0.47 -21.33
C PRO A 37 14.68 0.74 -20.11
N CYS A 38 14.61 2.02 -19.73
CA CYS A 38 13.82 2.46 -18.59
C CYS A 38 12.68 3.35 -19.07
N ARG A 39 11.54 3.23 -18.41
CA ARG A 39 10.32 4.02 -18.58
C ARG A 39 9.90 4.50 -17.18
N ALA A 40 9.18 5.61 -17.09
CA ALA A 40 8.48 5.92 -15.85
C ALA A 40 7.51 4.76 -15.55
N GLY A 41 7.60 4.17 -14.35
CA GLY A 41 6.58 3.23 -13.92
C GLY A 41 5.26 3.96 -13.75
N THR A 42 4.12 3.29 -13.99
CA THR A 42 2.78 3.87 -13.78
C THR A 42 2.02 3.15 -12.67
N THR A 43 1.44 3.90 -11.73
CA THR A 43 0.52 3.36 -10.71
C THR A 43 -0.92 3.73 -11.05
N SER A 44 -1.83 2.76 -11.02
CA SER A 44 -3.26 2.97 -11.21
C SER A 44 -4.05 2.13 -10.22
N GLY A 45 -5.27 2.54 -9.92
CA GLY A 45 -6.17 1.85 -9.00
C GLY A 45 -7.52 2.54 -8.95
N VAL A 46 -8.48 1.92 -8.26
CA VAL A 46 -9.81 2.50 -8.05
C VAL A 46 -9.85 3.16 -6.68
N THR A 47 -10.28 4.42 -6.63
CA THR A 47 -10.53 5.12 -5.37
C THR A 47 -11.77 4.52 -4.71
N VAL A 48 -11.63 4.07 -3.46
CA VAL A 48 -12.75 3.60 -2.65
C VAL A 48 -13.39 4.78 -1.94
N VAL A 49 -14.71 4.85 -1.98
CA VAL A 49 -15.50 5.93 -1.36
C VAL A 49 -16.15 5.41 -0.08
N TYR A 50 -15.91 6.10 1.03
CA TYR A 50 -16.57 5.84 2.32
C TYR A 50 -17.58 6.93 2.64
N ALA A 51 -18.64 6.61 3.39
CA ALA A 51 -19.50 7.64 3.95
C ALA A 51 -18.69 8.64 4.79
N ARG A 52 -19.04 9.92 4.73
CA ARG A 52 -18.41 10.92 5.60
C ARG A 52 -18.88 10.67 7.03
N GLU A 53 -17.97 10.25 7.89
CA GLU A 53 -18.20 10.23 9.33
C GLU A 53 -17.83 11.61 9.88
N PHE A 54 -18.85 12.43 10.16
CA PHE A 54 -18.64 13.68 10.88
C PHE A 54 -18.27 13.33 12.33
N ALA A 55 -16.98 13.44 12.64
CA ALA A 55 -16.33 13.26 13.94
C ALA A 55 -15.83 11.84 14.28
N ALA A 56 -14.55 11.58 14.03
CA ALA A 56 -13.49 11.61 15.05
C ALA A 56 -12.17 11.14 14.41
N ALA A 57 -11.07 11.84 14.67
CA ALA A 57 -9.75 11.34 14.32
C ALA A 57 -9.54 9.91 14.85
N ASN A 58 -8.76 9.11 14.13
CA ASN A 58 -8.46 7.70 14.39
C ASN A 58 -9.56 6.69 14.01
N GLY A 59 -10.52 7.07 13.16
CA GLY A 59 -11.45 6.13 12.52
C GLY A 59 -10.69 5.03 11.77
N ILE A 60 -11.16 3.77 11.89
CA ILE A 60 -10.55 2.62 11.22
C ILE A 60 -11.48 2.17 10.09
N TYR A 61 -10.94 2.17 8.88
CA TYR A 61 -11.65 1.80 7.66
C TYR A 61 -11.12 0.46 7.17
N THR A 62 -12.03 -0.50 6.93
CA THR A 62 -11.67 -1.80 6.33
C THR A 62 -11.93 -1.73 4.85
N LEU A 63 -10.91 -2.04 4.05
CA LEU A 63 -10.99 -1.98 2.61
C LEU A 63 -11.85 -3.10 2.02
N PRO A 64 -12.79 -2.75 1.11
CA PRO A 64 -13.47 -3.74 0.28
C PRO A 64 -12.48 -4.31 -0.76
N GLU A 65 -13.00 -5.09 -1.70
CA GLU A 65 -12.19 -5.57 -2.83
C GLU A 65 -11.62 -4.39 -3.61
N ASN A 66 -10.29 -4.21 -3.53
CA ASN A 66 -9.56 -3.16 -4.24
C ASN A 66 -8.15 -3.65 -4.61
N THR A 67 -7.75 -3.32 -5.83
CA THR A 67 -6.44 -3.64 -6.40
C THR A 67 -5.77 -2.38 -6.93
N ILE A 68 -4.49 -2.24 -6.63
CA ILE A 68 -3.62 -1.20 -7.16
C ILE A 68 -2.62 -1.89 -8.08
N THR A 69 -2.49 -1.40 -9.30
CA THR A 69 -1.56 -1.94 -10.29
C THR A 69 -0.38 -1.00 -10.45
N ARG A 70 0.83 -1.55 -10.40
CA ARG A 70 2.09 -0.86 -10.68
C ARG A 70 2.76 -1.50 -11.87
N SER A 71 2.87 -0.76 -12.97
CA SER A 71 3.73 -1.15 -14.09
C SER A 71 5.16 -0.71 -13.82
N VAL A 72 6.11 -1.63 -13.99
CA VAL A 72 7.52 -1.37 -13.73
C VAL A 72 8.18 -0.98 -15.02
N GLY A 73 8.66 0.26 -15.07
CA GLY A 73 9.39 0.76 -16.23
C GLY A 73 10.87 0.38 -16.22
N VAL A 74 11.29 -0.73 -15.61
CA VAL A 74 12.70 -1.17 -15.62
C VAL A 74 12.77 -2.66 -15.90
N ILE A 75 13.63 -3.04 -16.84
CA ILE A 75 13.97 -4.44 -17.11
C ILE A 75 15.10 -4.86 -16.16
N ARG A 76 14.95 -6.01 -15.52
CA ARG A 76 15.89 -6.54 -14.51
C ARG A 76 16.41 -7.90 -14.93
N GLY A 77 17.72 -8.12 -14.78
CA GLY A 77 18.33 -9.44 -14.93
C GLY A 77 18.10 -10.32 -13.70
N PHE A 78 18.41 -11.61 -13.84
CA PHE A 78 18.49 -12.55 -12.72
C PHE A 78 19.31 -11.98 -11.55
N ALA A 79 18.82 -12.18 -10.31
CA ALA A 79 19.41 -11.69 -9.07
C ALA A 79 19.56 -10.16 -8.96
N ALA A 80 18.99 -9.39 -9.89
CA ALA A 80 18.86 -7.95 -9.75
C ALA A 80 17.61 -7.64 -8.93
N ASP A 81 17.64 -7.94 -7.63
CA ASP A 81 16.50 -7.84 -6.72
C ASP A 81 16.19 -6.38 -6.36
N PHE A 82 14.95 -6.12 -5.97
CA PHE A 82 14.52 -4.76 -5.63
C PHE A 82 13.42 -4.78 -4.57
N PHE A 83 13.12 -3.60 -4.03
CA PHE A 83 11.99 -3.40 -3.14
C PHE A 83 10.87 -2.67 -3.88
N ILE A 84 9.63 -3.06 -3.58
CA ILE A 84 8.43 -2.26 -3.83
C ILE A 84 7.98 -1.71 -2.49
N ASP A 85 8.10 -0.40 -2.31
CA ASP A 85 7.66 0.28 -1.09
C ASP A 85 6.25 0.86 -1.33
N VAL A 86 5.36 0.63 -0.37
CA VAL A 86 3.99 1.14 -0.32
C VAL A 86 3.91 2.12 0.84
N THR A 87 3.47 3.35 0.57
CA THR A 87 3.33 4.39 1.59
C THR A 87 1.92 4.94 1.58
N LEU A 88 1.31 5.01 2.76
CA LEU A 88 0.05 5.68 3.02
C LEU A 88 0.30 7.17 3.26
N GLY A 89 -0.43 8.03 2.58
CA GLY A 89 -0.32 9.48 2.72
C GLY A 89 -1.35 10.08 3.68
N ASN A 90 -1.24 11.39 3.87
CA ASN A 90 -2.22 12.21 4.59
C ASN A 90 -2.54 11.71 6.01
N GLY A 91 -1.52 11.25 6.75
CA GLY A 91 -1.69 10.81 8.14
C GLY A 91 -2.40 9.46 8.31
N ALA A 92 -2.56 8.68 7.25
CA ALA A 92 -3.06 7.32 7.35
C ALA A 92 -1.98 6.36 7.88
N THR A 93 -2.40 5.40 8.70
CA THR A 93 -1.55 4.31 9.20
C THR A 93 -2.27 2.97 9.08
N PHE A 94 -1.55 1.87 8.96
CA PHE A 94 -2.14 0.53 9.02
C PHE A 94 -2.69 0.27 10.42
N ALA A 95 -3.79 -0.48 10.50
CA ALA A 95 -4.41 -0.88 11.75
C ALA A 95 -4.40 -2.40 11.91
N SER A 96 -4.29 -2.88 13.14
CA SER A 96 -4.29 -4.32 13.45
C SER A 96 -5.56 -5.04 12.97
N GLY A 97 -5.41 -6.33 12.63
CA GLY A 97 -6.50 -7.18 12.14
C GLY A 97 -6.86 -6.99 10.66
N GLY A 98 -5.98 -6.33 9.89
CA GLY A 98 -6.06 -6.16 8.44
C GLY A 98 -4.75 -5.60 7.89
N LEU A 99 -3.64 -6.26 8.19
CA LEU A 99 -2.31 -5.80 7.82
C LEU A 99 -1.88 -6.35 6.45
N PRO A 100 -1.04 -5.61 5.71
CA PRO A 100 -0.39 -6.16 4.51
C PRO A 100 0.34 -7.48 4.78
N ALA A 101 0.36 -8.36 3.79
CA ALA A 101 1.02 -9.66 3.80
C ALA A 101 1.69 -9.94 2.45
N SER A 102 2.70 -10.82 2.41
CA SER A 102 3.44 -11.13 1.16
C SER A 102 2.53 -11.50 -0.01
N GLY A 103 1.44 -12.24 0.25
CA GLY A 103 0.47 -12.65 -0.78
C GLY A 103 -0.38 -11.52 -1.36
N ASN A 104 -0.32 -10.31 -0.79
CA ASN A 104 -1.02 -9.16 -1.35
C ASN A 104 -0.34 -8.60 -2.60
N LEU A 105 0.96 -8.83 -2.79
CA LEU A 105 1.70 -8.34 -3.95
C LEU A 105 2.03 -9.51 -4.88
N THR A 106 1.59 -9.42 -6.13
CA THR A 106 1.79 -10.48 -7.14
C THR A 106 2.37 -9.89 -8.42
N LEU A 107 3.27 -10.64 -9.08
CA LEU A 107 3.68 -10.38 -10.46
C LEU A 107 2.58 -10.85 -11.40
N THR A 108 1.86 -9.90 -12.01
CA THR A 108 0.69 -10.17 -12.85
C THR A 108 1.07 -10.35 -14.30
N THR A 109 1.95 -9.47 -14.81
CA THR A 109 2.53 -9.61 -16.15
C THR A 109 4.00 -9.91 -15.98
N ALA A 110 4.35 -11.16 -16.24
CA ALA A 110 5.70 -11.66 -15.97
C ALA A 110 6.76 -11.13 -16.95
N ALA A 111 6.34 -10.71 -18.15
CA ALA A 111 7.23 -10.20 -19.20
C ALA A 111 8.48 -11.07 -19.41
N GLY A 112 8.30 -12.40 -19.41
CA GLY A 112 9.38 -13.38 -19.59
C GLY A 112 10.15 -13.77 -18.32
N GLY A 113 9.95 -13.09 -17.18
CA GLY A 113 10.62 -13.36 -15.91
C GLY A 113 9.74 -14.06 -14.88
N SER A 114 10.27 -14.19 -13.66
CA SER A 114 9.56 -14.74 -12.50
C SER A 114 10.19 -14.20 -11.23
N VAL A 115 9.41 -14.17 -10.14
CA VAL A 115 9.86 -13.60 -8.87
C VAL A 115 9.36 -14.40 -7.67
N ALA A 116 10.05 -14.27 -6.56
CA ALA A 116 9.50 -14.56 -5.24
C ALA A 116 9.32 -13.24 -4.46
N VAL A 117 8.17 -13.08 -3.81
CA VAL A 117 7.80 -11.85 -3.10
C VAL A 117 7.72 -12.12 -1.61
N THR A 118 8.38 -11.29 -0.82
CA THR A 118 8.35 -11.35 0.65
C THR A 118 8.08 -9.96 1.22
N LEU A 119 7.12 -9.83 2.14
CA LEU A 119 6.97 -8.63 2.95
C LEU A 119 8.10 -8.60 3.99
N VAL A 120 8.95 -7.57 3.96
CA VAL A 120 10.18 -7.51 4.77
C VAL A 120 10.13 -6.53 5.92
N SER A 121 9.33 -5.47 5.82
CA SER A 121 9.25 -4.45 6.86
C SER A 121 8.03 -3.56 6.69
N GLY A 122 7.67 -2.85 7.74
CA GLY A 122 6.43 -2.06 7.76
C GLY A 122 5.21 -2.99 7.86
N ALA A 123 4.02 -2.47 7.56
CA ALA A 123 2.76 -3.23 7.68
C ALA A 123 2.42 -3.69 9.12
N SER A 124 2.93 -3.02 10.15
CA SER A 124 2.47 -3.19 11.53
C SER A 124 1.44 -2.11 11.90
N ASP A 125 0.68 -2.34 12.98
CA ASP A 125 -0.24 -1.34 13.51
C ASP A 125 0.50 -0.01 13.79
N GLY A 126 -0.07 1.10 13.32
CA GLY A 126 0.53 2.44 13.41
C GLY A 126 1.61 2.75 12.37
N SER A 127 2.01 1.80 11.53
CA SER A 127 2.97 2.08 10.44
C SER A 127 2.28 2.76 9.26
N SER A 128 2.94 3.75 8.63
CA SER A 128 2.44 4.37 7.38
C SER A 128 3.03 3.75 6.13
N ALA A 129 3.93 2.77 6.25
CA ALA A 129 4.61 2.16 5.12
C ALA A 129 4.72 0.63 5.26
N ALA A 130 4.85 -0.03 4.12
CA ALA A 130 5.11 -1.45 3.96
C ALA A 130 6.11 -1.65 2.81
N ALA A 131 7.09 -2.53 2.97
CA ALA A 131 8.09 -2.82 1.95
C ALA A 131 8.05 -4.30 1.59
N TYR A 132 7.94 -4.57 0.30
CA TYR A 132 8.04 -5.90 -0.27
C TYR A 132 9.41 -6.06 -0.93
N PHE A 133 10.13 -7.11 -0.58
CA PHE A 133 11.29 -7.57 -1.31
C PHE A 133 10.85 -8.46 -2.46
N VAL A 134 11.40 -8.19 -3.63
CA VAL A 134 11.15 -8.93 -4.87
C VAL A 134 12.46 -9.55 -5.31
N ASP A 135 12.57 -10.87 -5.10
CA ASP A 135 13.66 -11.72 -5.57
C ASP A 135 13.43 -12.06 -7.04
N VAL A 136 14.35 -11.65 -7.92
CA VAL A 136 14.23 -11.87 -9.37
C VAL A 136 14.83 -13.24 -9.73
N VAL A 137 13.95 -14.24 -9.70
CA VAL A 137 14.26 -15.65 -9.96
C VAL A 137 14.59 -15.91 -11.45
N SER A 138 14.00 -15.14 -12.37
CA SER A 138 14.42 -15.13 -13.76
C SER A 138 14.26 -13.75 -14.40
N SER A 139 15.18 -13.42 -15.31
CA SER A 139 15.25 -12.11 -15.96
C SER A 139 13.95 -11.72 -16.67
N PHE A 140 13.54 -10.46 -16.53
CA PHE A 140 12.50 -9.90 -17.37
C PHE A 140 13.06 -9.64 -18.79
N THR A 141 12.25 -9.91 -19.80
CA THR A 141 12.54 -9.56 -21.21
C THR A 141 11.70 -8.37 -21.70
N GLY A 142 10.77 -7.90 -20.87
CA GLY A 142 10.00 -6.67 -21.07
C GLY A 142 9.67 -5.99 -19.73
N PHE A 143 8.71 -5.06 -19.76
CA PHE A 143 8.27 -4.35 -18.55
C PHE A 143 7.28 -5.21 -17.75
N PRO A 144 7.62 -5.66 -16.53
CA PRO A 144 6.69 -6.42 -15.72
C PRO A 144 5.62 -5.52 -15.08
N THR A 145 4.52 -6.12 -14.69
CA THR A 145 3.44 -5.43 -13.95
C THR A 145 3.16 -6.19 -12.66
N PHE A 146 3.07 -5.45 -11.55
CA PHE A 146 2.70 -5.97 -10.25
C PHE A 146 1.31 -5.49 -9.86
N THR A 147 0.53 -6.35 -9.21
CA THR A 147 -0.75 -6.00 -8.60
C THR A 147 -0.65 -6.15 -7.10
N LEU A 148 -1.03 -5.09 -6.39
CA LEU A 148 -1.20 -5.03 -4.95
C LEU A 148 -2.70 -5.14 -4.63
N THR A 149 -3.11 -6.26 -4.05
CA THR A 149 -4.46 -6.49 -3.55
C THR A 149 -4.56 -5.97 -2.13
N THR A 150 -5.42 -4.99 -1.91
CA THR A 150 -5.60 -4.31 -0.61
C THR A 150 -6.88 -4.72 0.12
N THR A 151 -7.52 -5.79 -0.35
CA THR A 151 -8.76 -6.31 0.20
C THR A 151 -8.59 -6.70 1.66
N GLY A 152 -9.49 -6.26 2.53
CA GLY A 152 -9.45 -6.54 3.97
C GLY A 152 -8.36 -5.79 4.74
N TRP A 153 -7.58 -4.93 4.07
CA TRP A 153 -6.64 -4.06 4.78
C TRP A 153 -7.42 -3.09 5.68
N LYS A 154 -6.87 -2.79 6.85
CA LYS A 154 -7.42 -1.82 7.78
C LYS A 154 -6.52 -0.61 7.87
N VAL A 155 -7.12 0.56 7.72
CA VAL A 155 -6.41 1.84 7.73
C VAL A 155 -7.02 2.74 8.78
N ARG A 156 -6.18 3.27 9.65
CA ARG A 156 -6.53 4.29 10.63
C ARG A 156 -6.28 5.67 10.04
N ASP A 157 -7.32 6.48 9.98
CA ASP A 157 -7.26 7.90 9.61
C ASP A 157 -6.92 8.74 10.83
N THR A 158 -5.62 8.87 11.15
CA THR A 158 -5.20 9.59 12.36
C THR A 158 -5.44 11.10 12.27
N ALA A 159 -5.53 11.65 11.06
CA ALA A 159 -5.68 13.08 10.82
C ALA A 159 -7.12 13.51 10.49
N ASN A 160 -8.10 12.60 10.58
CA ASN A 160 -9.52 12.86 10.24
C ASN A 160 -9.69 13.41 8.81
N VAL A 161 -8.89 12.90 7.87
CA VAL A 161 -8.92 13.30 6.46
C VAL A 161 -10.25 12.95 5.81
N LEU A 162 -10.76 11.74 6.01
CA LEU A 162 -12.02 11.30 5.44
C LEU A 162 -13.20 12.02 6.10
N GLY A 163 -13.19 12.22 7.44
CA GLY A 163 -14.19 13.06 8.10
C GLY A 163 -14.16 14.51 7.63
N GLY A 164 -12.97 15.01 7.23
CA GLY A 164 -12.75 16.34 6.67
C GLY A 164 -13.05 16.50 5.17
N SER A 165 -13.61 15.49 4.49
CA SER A 165 -13.87 15.49 3.03
C SER A 165 -12.65 15.32 2.14
N GLY A 166 -11.49 14.99 2.71
CA GLY A 166 -10.26 14.75 1.96
C GLY A 166 -10.18 13.34 1.36
N ALA A 167 -8.98 13.03 0.85
CA ALA A 167 -8.63 11.71 0.36
C ALA A 167 -7.36 11.22 1.06
N ILE A 168 -7.33 9.93 1.43
CA ILE A 168 -6.10 9.23 1.82
C ILE A 168 -5.46 8.73 0.53
N THR A 169 -4.17 9.04 0.36
CA THR A 169 -3.42 8.62 -0.81
C THR A 169 -2.60 7.37 -0.52
N ILE A 170 -2.24 6.68 -1.60
CA ILE A 170 -1.24 5.61 -1.56
C ILE A 170 -0.19 5.87 -2.63
N SER A 171 1.07 5.72 -2.26
CA SER A 171 2.20 5.81 -3.17
C SER A 171 2.89 4.46 -3.25
N VAL A 172 3.24 4.05 -4.48
CA VAL A 172 3.98 2.82 -4.74
C VAL A 172 5.27 3.18 -5.47
N THR A 173 6.40 2.87 -4.84
CA THR A 173 7.73 3.26 -5.32
C THR A 173 8.64 2.04 -5.40
N MET A 174 9.74 2.18 -6.13
CA MET A 174 10.70 1.09 -6.29
C MET A 174 12.12 1.55 -6.01
N ARG A 175 12.89 0.72 -5.32
CA ARG A 175 14.31 0.94 -5.09
C ARG A 175 15.12 -0.32 -5.24
N ASP A 176 16.32 -0.15 -5.75
CA ASP A 176 17.28 -1.23 -5.91
C ASP A 176 17.68 -1.83 -4.56
N SER A 177 17.77 -3.15 -4.48
CA SER A 177 18.05 -3.81 -3.21
C SER A 177 19.50 -3.62 -2.73
N ALA A 178 20.45 -3.52 -3.67
CA ALA A 178 21.87 -3.43 -3.36
C ALA A 178 22.29 -2.00 -3.01
N SER A 179 21.82 -1.03 -3.79
CA SER A 179 22.17 0.39 -3.59
C SER A 179 21.18 1.16 -2.73
N GLY A 180 19.95 0.67 -2.55
CA GLY A 180 18.86 1.41 -1.91
C GLY A 180 18.34 2.59 -2.72
N ASN A 181 18.94 2.86 -3.88
CA ASN A 181 18.57 3.98 -4.73
C ASN A 181 17.24 3.71 -5.43
N ARG A 182 16.46 4.76 -5.58
CA ARG A 182 15.21 4.72 -6.33
C ARG A 182 15.49 4.35 -7.79
N ILE A 183 14.72 3.40 -8.32
CA ILE A 183 14.86 2.95 -9.73
C ILE A 183 13.72 3.39 -10.62
N ASP A 184 12.60 3.85 -10.05
CA ASP A 184 11.52 4.42 -10.82
C ASP A 184 11.63 5.96 -10.90
N ILE A 185 11.43 6.48 -12.12
CA ILE A 185 11.40 7.93 -12.37
C ILE A 185 9.99 8.41 -11.99
N GLY A 186 9.82 8.83 -10.73
CA GLY A 186 8.59 9.44 -10.21
C GLY A 186 7.85 8.56 -9.20
N ALA A 187 7.36 9.20 -8.13
CA ALA A 187 6.41 8.60 -7.20
C ALA A 187 5.00 8.82 -7.71
N ASP A 188 4.38 7.76 -8.24
CA ASP A 188 2.97 7.85 -8.56
C ASP A 188 2.16 7.63 -7.30
N THR A 189 1.47 8.70 -6.93
CA THR A 189 0.54 8.75 -5.81
C THR A 189 -0.85 8.80 -6.39
N ILE A 190 -1.73 7.94 -5.89
CA ILE A 190 -3.15 7.95 -6.27
C ILE A 190 -4.01 8.23 -5.05
N ASP A 191 -5.16 8.85 -5.28
CA ASP A 191 -6.22 8.91 -4.28
C ASP A 191 -6.78 7.50 -4.11
N TRP A 192 -6.62 6.96 -2.91
CA TRP A 192 -6.95 5.57 -2.63
C TRP A 192 -8.25 5.45 -1.88
N LEU A 193 -8.43 6.22 -0.80
CA LEU A 193 -9.68 6.30 -0.05
C LEU A 193 -10.18 7.74 -0.11
N ARG A 194 -11.47 7.94 -0.29
CA ARG A 194 -12.07 9.28 -0.34
C ARG A 194 -13.37 9.32 0.45
N SER A 195 -13.62 10.45 1.08
CA SER A 195 -14.94 10.74 1.64
C SER A 195 -15.96 10.86 0.52
N ALA A 196 -17.14 10.26 0.70
CA ALA A 196 -18.33 10.67 0.01
C ALA A 196 -18.52 12.16 0.29
N VAL A 197 -18.65 12.96 -0.76
CA VAL A 197 -19.13 14.32 -0.61
C VAL A 197 -20.54 14.16 -0.08
N ALA A 198 -20.80 14.66 1.13
CA ALA A 198 -22.15 14.65 1.66
C ALA A 198 -23.05 15.27 0.57
N LEU A 199 -24.07 14.55 0.12
CA LEU A 199 -25.32 15.22 -0.24
C LEU A 199 -25.58 16.12 0.95
N GLY A 200 -25.45 17.45 0.74
CA GLY A 200 -25.22 18.42 1.81
C GLY A 200 -26.04 18.06 3.03
N THR A 201 -25.43 18.13 4.22
CA THR A 201 -26.05 17.77 5.52
C THR A 201 -27.56 17.97 5.39
N PRO A 202 -28.40 16.92 5.35
CA PRO A 202 -29.82 17.15 5.44
C PRO A 202 -29.94 17.98 6.70
N VAL A 203 -30.42 19.21 6.55
CA VAL A 203 -30.71 20.05 7.70
C VAL A 203 -31.78 19.25 8.41
N VAL A 204 -31.37 18.49 9.43
CA VAL A 204 -32.30 17.87 10.35
C VAL A 204 -32.84 19.06 11.11
N VAL A 205 -33.89 19.67 10.58
CA VAL A 205 -34.67 20.68 11.28
C VAL A 205 -35.34 19.88 12.41
N PRO A 206 -34.98 20.12 13.68
CA PRO A 206 -35.67 19.46 14.78
C PRO A 206 -37.12 19.92 14.75
N THR A 207 -38.04 18.99 14.52
CA THR A 207 -39.48 19.26 14.55
C THR A 207 -40.06 18.87 15.90
N THR A 208 -41.14 19.54 16.32
CA THR A 208 -41.75 19.32 17.64
C THR A 208 -42.98 18.45 17.48
N ALA A 209 -42.87 17.17 17.80
CA ALA A 209 -44.02 16.28 17.78
C ALA A 209 -44.86 16.42 19.05
N THR A 210 -46.16 16.68 18.90
CA THR A 210 -47.11 16.69 20.03
C THR A 210 -47.75 15.31 20.18
N VAL A 211 -47.76 14.78 21.41
CA VAL A 211 -48.44 13.52 21.75
C VAL A 211 -49.72 13.84 22.51
N ASP A 212 -50.87 13.42 21.99
CA ASP A 212 -52.15 13.53 22.73
C ASP A 212 -52.25 12.42 23.79
N GLY A 213 -52.26 12.83 25.06
CA GLY A 213 -52.46 11.94 26.20
C GLY A 213 -53.91 11.79 26.67
N ARG A 214 -54.88 12.53 26.10
CA ARG A 214 -56.26 12.55 26.60
C ARG A 214 -57.15 11.45 26.03
N SER A 215 -56.79 10.84 24.89
CA SER A 215 -57.63 9.89 24.17
C SER A 215 -57.35 8.41 24.48
N GLY A 216 -56.47 8.10 25.45
CA GLY A 216 -56.10 6.72 25.80
C GLY A 216 -55.27 6.00 24.73
N SER A 217 -54.85 6.71 23.67
CA SER A 217 -53.99 6.21 22.60
C SER A 217 -52.89 7.23 22.34
N THR A 218 -51.63 6.87 22.59
CA THR A 218 -50.46 7.69 22.23
C THR A 218 -50.30 7.74 20.71
N LYS A 219 -50.90 8.73 20.07
CA LYS A 219 -50.71 9.00 18.64
C LYS A 219 -49.97 10.32 18.48
N PHE A 220 -49.05 10.36 17.52
CA PHE A 220 -48.48 11.60 17.03
C PHE A 220 -49.59 12.40 16.34
N VAL A 221 -49.73 13.68 16.70
CA VAL A 221 -50.68 14.58 16.06
C VAL A 221 -49.89 15.59 15.23
N ALA A 222 -50.17 15.64 13.93
CA ALA A 222 -49.62 16.64 13.02
C ALA A 222 -50.06 18.04 13.48
N SER A 223 -49.13 18.99 13.60
CA SER A 223 -49.47 20.37 13.96
C SER A 223 -49.63 21.19 12.68
N PRO A 224 -50.68 22.02 12.52
CA PRO A 224 -50.78 22.88 11.35
C PRO A 224 -49.52 23.74 11.21
N PRO A 225 -48.84 23.77 10.03
CA PRO A 225 -49.35 23.44 8.70
C PRO A 225 -48.91 22.08 8.11
N ASP A 226 -48.60 21.07 8.92
CA ASP A 226 -48.16 19.75 8.46
C ASP A 226 -49.21 19.00 7.61
N THR A 227 -48.75 18.16 6.68
CA THR A 227 -49.57 17.27 5.85
C THR A 227 -49.10 15.82 5.99
N GLU A 228 -49.88 14.84 5.52
CA GLU A 228 -49.52 13.40 5.58
C GLU A 228 -48.18 13.06 4.89
N THR A 229 -47.69 13.94 4.00
CA THR A 229 -46.45 13.74 3.23
C THR A 229 -45.39 14.82 3.47
N GLN A 230 -45.67 15.86 4.27
CA GLN A 230 -44.75 16.98 4.45
C GLN A 230 -44.85 17.54 5.88
N ASP A 231 -43.79 17.32 6.65
CA ASP A 231 -43.52 17.95 7.94
C ASP A 231 -42.85 19.32 7.70
N LYS A 232 -43.40 20.39 8.27
CA LYS A 232 -42.93 21.78 8.10
C LYS A 232 -42.39 22.40 9.38
N GLY A 233 -42.25 21.64 10.48
CA GLY A 233 -41.67 22.11 11.75
C GLY A 233 -42.48 21.78 12.99
#